data_AF-A0A835MBJ7-F1
#
_entry.id   AF-A0A835MBJ7-F1
#
_cell.length_a   1.000
_cell.length_b   1.000
_cell.length_c   1.000
_cell.angle_alpha   90.00
_cell.angle_beta   90.00
_cell.angle_gamma   90.00
#
_symmetry.space_group_name_H-M   'P 1'
#
loop_
_entity.id
_entity.type
_entity.pdbx_description
1 polymer ?
#
loop_
_entity_poly.entity_id
_entity_poly.type
_entity_poly.pdbx_seq_one_letter_code
_entity_poly.pdbx_strand_id
1 'polypeptide(L)'
;MYLEEMTETDTVKLNGDGSLTDYRSGNGGTIRDANGEVVLAYSEAGGLSSVLFQELKALLNGLQGCLMLKIMKVEVASDSLYDLSEF
;
A
#
# COMPACT_ATOMS: atom_id res chain seq x y z
N MET A 1 -22.91 -5.10 -1.61
CA MET A 1 -22.03 -4.29 -2.46
C MET A 1 -21.45 -5.25 -3.47
N TYR A 2 -21.96 -5.22 -4.70
CA TYR A 2 -21.46 -6.09 -5.76
C TYR A 2 -20.11 -5.53 -6.17
N LEU A 3 -19.05 -6.31 -6.01
CA LEU A 3 -17.81 -6.05 -6.71
C LEU A 3 -18.16 -6.21 -8.18
N GLU A 4 -18.36 -5.12 -8.91
CA GLU A 4 -18.27 -5.19 -10.37
C GLU A 4 -16.94 -5.87 -10.69
N GLU A 5 -16.96 -6.88 -11.56
CA GLU A 5 -15.77 -7.67 -11.87
C GLU A 5 -14.69 -6.74 -12.43
N MET A 6 -13.69 -6.43 -11.59
CA MET A 6 -12.50 -5.73 -12.03
C MET A 6 -11.85 -6.52 -13.16
N THR A 7 -11.68 -5.86 -14.29
CA THR A 7 -11.07 -6.43 -15.49
C THR A 7 -9.55 -6.36 -15.40
N GLU A 8 -8.85 -7.20 -16.16
CA GLU A 8 -7.37 -7.12 -16.28
C GLU A 8 -6.87 -5.75 -16.76
N THR A 9 -7.75 -4.92 -17.32
CA THR A 9 -7.40 -3.59 -17.83
C THR A 9 -7.54 -2.47 -16.82
N ASP A 10 -8.17 -2.70 -15.67
CA ASP A 10 -8.45 -1.65 -14.69
C ASP A 10 -7.20 -1.29 -13.88
N THR A 11 -6.90 0.00 -13.85
CA THR A 11 -5.82 0.55 -13.03
C THR A 11 -6.35 0.90 -11.65
N VAL A 12 -5.67 0.44 -10.61
CA VAL A 12 -5.92 0.88 -9.23
C VAL A 12 -4.83 1.80 -8.73
N LYS A 13 -5.21 2.61 -7.75
CA LYS A 13 -4.27 3.40 -6.98
C LYS A 13 -4.00 2.74 -5.64
N LEU A 14 -2.74 2.40 -5.40
CA LEU A 14 -2.24 1.89 -4.13
C LEU A 14 -1.59 3.04 -3.35
N ASN A 15 -2.11 3.31 -2.15
CA ASN A 15 -1.46 4.17 -1.18
C ASN A 15 -1.02 3.31 0.01
N GLY A 16 0.25 3.46 0.42
CA GLY A 16 0.79 2.87 1.62
C GLY A 16 1.49 3.92 2.47
N ASP A 17 1.43 3.75 3.79
CA ASP A 17 2.03 4.63 4.78
C ASP A 17 2.57 3.79 5.95
N GLY A 18 3.77 4.14 6.42
CA GLY A 18 4.44 3.57 7.57
C GLY A 18 4.55 4.58 8.70
N SER A 19 4.06 4.22 9.88
CA SER A 19 4.10 5.09 11.06
C SER A 19 5.05 4.55 12.13
N LEU A 20 5.67 5.48 12.86
CA LEU A 20 6.50 5.20 14.03
C LEU A 20 6.15 6.15 15.17
N THR A 21 6.07 5.57 16.37
CA THR A 21 6.04 6.26 17.66
C THR A 21 7.19 5.73 18.52
N ASP A 22 7.44 6.34 19.68
CA ASP A 22 8.60 6.03 20.54
C ASP A 22 8.88 4.54 20.77
N TYR A 23 7.84 3.70 20.81
CA TYR A 23 7.98 2.26 21.08
C TYR A 23 7.16 1.34 20.16
N ARG A 24 6.43 1.90 19.19
CA ARG A 24 5.53 1.12 18.33
C ARG A 24 5.62 1.63 16.91
N SER A 25 5.60 0.70 15.98
CA SER A 25 5.51 1.00 14.57
C SER A 25 4.28 0.31 13.98
N GLY A 26 3.89 0.72 12.79
CA GLY A 26 2.80 0.08 12.07
C GLY A 26 2.79 0.51 10.62
N ASN A 27 2.09 -0.24 9.80
CA ASN A 27 1.90 0.10 8.40
C ASN A 27 0.44 -0.11 8.00
N GLY A 28 0.03 0.57 6.94
CA GLY A 28 -1.30 0.40 6.38
C GLY A 28 -1.44 1.07 5.04
N GLY A 29 -2.61 0.92 4.46
CA GLY A 29 -2.87 1.49 3.16
C GLY A 29 -4.25 1.16 2.61
N THR A 30 -4.48 1.69 1.41
CA THR A 30 -5.73 1.52 0.68
C THR A 30 -5.45 1.27 -0.80
N ILE A 31 -6.21 0.37 -1.40
CA ILE A 31 -6.32 0.18 -2.84
C ILE A 31 -7.65 0.80 -3.27
N ARG A 32 -7.62 1.70 -4.24
CA ARG A 32 -8.80 2.38 -4.77
C ARG A 32 -8.95 2.17 -6.26
N ASP A 33 -10.18 2.08 -6.73
CA ASP A 33 -10.50 2.02 -8.15
C ASP A 33 -10.37 3.40 -8.82
N ALA A 34 -10.71 3.47 -10.11
CA ALA A 34 -10.68 4.71 -10.89
C ALA A 34 -11.72 5.76 -10.44
N ASN A 35 -12.78 5.35 -9.73
CA ASN A 35 -13.79 6.25 -9.16
C ASN A 35 -13.36 6.79 -7.79
N GLY A 36 -12.26 6.27 -7.23
CA GLY A 36 -11.78 6.61 -5.89
C GLY A 36 -12.39 5.73 -4.79
N GLU A 37 -13.20 4.72 -5.14
CA GLU A 37 -13.82 3.81 -4.20
C GLU A 37 -12.80 2.83 -3.63
N VAL A 38 -12.89 2.53 -2.34
CA VAL A 38 -11.94 1.64 -1.66
C VAL A 38 -12.29 0.18 -2.01
N VAL A 39 -11.38 -0.47 -2.73
CA VAL A 39 -11.44 -1.90 -3.06
C VAL A 39 -10.92 -2.73 -1.89
N LEU A 40 -9.84 -2.27 -1.25
CA LEU A 40 -9.23 -2.93 -0.10
C LEU A 40 -8.61 -1.89 0.83
N ALA A 41 -8.78 -2.08 2.14
CA ALA A 41 -8.01 -1.39 3.16
C ALA A 41 -7.29 -2.43 4.03
N TYR A 42 -6.05 -2.13 4.43
CA TYR A 42 -5.24 -3.03 5.22
C TYR A 42 -4.43 -2.26 6.27
N SER A 43 -4.08 -2.95 7.33
CA SER A 43 -3.24 -2.44 8.41
C SER A 43 -2.54 -3.58 9.12
N GLU A 44 -1.31 -3.36 9.54
CA GLU A 44 -0.52 -4.32 10.30
C GLU A 44 0.23 -3.59 11.43
N ALA A 45 0.12 -4.12 12.65
CA ALA A 45 0.94 -3.65 13.75
C ALA A 45 2.39 -4.12 13.56
N GLY A 46 3.33 -3.19 13.69
CA GLY A 46 4.76 -3.45 13.62
C GLY A 46 5.38 -3.67 15.01
N GLY A 47 6.55 -4.30 15.01
CA GLY A 47 7.43 -4.37 16.17
C GLY A 47 8.39 -3.18 16.25
N LEU A 48 9.53 -3.37 16.91
CA LEU A 48 10.65 -2.44 16.86
C LEU A 48 11.30 -2.49 15.47
N SER A 49 11.02 -1.49 14.64
CA SER A 49 11.61 -1.32 13.30
C SER A 49 11.70 0.16 12.93
N SER A 50 12.48 0.49 11.90
CA SER A 50 12.52 1.86 11.36
C SER A 50 11.20 2.24 10.65
N VAL A 51 10.96 3.54 10.53
CA VAL A 51 9.82 4.06 9.75
C VAL A 51 9.91 3.63 8.28
N LEU A 52 11.10 3.73 7.67
CA LEU A 52 11.34 3.30 6.29
C LEU A 52 11.01 1.82 6.06
N PHE A 53 11.28 0.96 7.05
CA PHE A 53 10.90 -0.45 6.96
C PHE A 53 9.38 -0.61 6.93
N GLN A 54 8.64 0.17 7.73
CA GLN A 54 7.18 0.13 7.72
C GLN A 54 6.59 0.69 6.42
N GLU A 55 7.20 1.73 5.85
CA GLU A 55 6.81 2.29 4.54
C GLU A 55 6.93 1.24 3.43
N LEU A 56 8.09 0.59 3.34
CA LEU A 56 8.31 -0.50 2.38
C LEU A 56 7.36 -1.67 2.63
N LYS A 57 7.07 -1.99 3.90
CA LYS A 57 6.14 -3.05 4.26
C LYS A 57 4.70 -2.71 3.90
N ALA A 58 4.29 -1.44 4.06
CA ALA A 58 3.00 -0.93 3.62
C ALA A 58 2.80 -1.19 2.13
N LEU A 59 3.79 -0.85 1.31
CA LEU A 59 3.76 -1.05 -0.14
C LEU A 59 3.74 -2.54 -0.50
N LEU A 60 4.57 -3.37 0.15
CA LEU A 60 4.59 -4.82 -0.07
C LEU A 60 3.24 -5.47 0.21
N ASN A 61 2.64 -5.16 1.36
CA ASN A 61 1.33 -5.68 1.76
C ASN A 61 0.24 -5.26 0.76
N GLY A 62 0.28 -4.02 0.29
CA GLY A 62 -0.63 -3.53 -0.73
C GLY A 62 -0.48 -4.24 -2.08
N LEU A 63 0.76 -4.43 -2.55
CA LEU A 63 1.05 -5.15 -3.80
C LEU A 63 0.62 -6.62 -3.73
N GLN A 64 0.80 -7.27 -2.58
CA GLN A 64 0.29 -8.62 -2.34
C GLN A 64 -1.24 -8.66 -2.41
N GLY A 65 -1.92 -7.64 -1.85
CA GLY A 65 -3.35 -7.45 -1.99
C GLY A 65 -3.79 -7.32 -3.45
N CYS A 66 -3.10 -6.48 -4.24
CA CYS A 66 -3.35 -6.38 -5.69
C CYS A 66 -3.21 -7.72 -6.40
N LEU A 67 -2.15 -8.48 -6.11
CA LEU A 67 -1.90 -9.79 -6.71
C LEU A 67 -2.99 -10.81 -6.35
N MET A 68 -3.43 -10.84 -5.09
CA MET A 68 -4.53 -11.71 -4.64
C MET A 68 -5.85 -11.38 -5.34
N LEU A 69 -6.07 -10.11 -5.67
CA LEU A 69 -7.23 -9.62 -6.41
C LEU A 69 -7.06 -9.72 -7.94
N LYS A 70 -5.93 -10.27 -8.43
CA LYS A 70 -5.57 -10.37 -9.86
C LYS A 70 -5.50 -9.01 -10.58
N ILE A 71 -5.15 -7.95 -9.84
CA ILE A 71 -4.99 -6.61 -10.38
C ILE A 71 -3.56 -6.46 -10.92
N MET A 72 -3.44 -6.14 -12.20
CA MET A 72 -2.15 -6.11 -12.91
C MET A 72 -1.61 -4.70 -13.16
N LYS A 73 -2.46 -3.67 -13.09
CA LYS A 73 -2.08 -2.27 -13.27
C LYS A 73 -2.23 -1.51 -11.96
N VAL A 74 -1.10 -1.16 -11.34
CA VAL A 74 -1.07 -0.50 -10.03
C VAL A 74 -0.28 0.79 -10.15
N GLU A 75 -0.94 1.91 -9.90
CA GLU A 75 -0.28 3.18 -9.64
C GLU A 75 0.04 3.26 -8.14
N VAL A 76 1.33 3.30 -7.80
CA VAL A 76 1.78 3.39 -6.41
C VAL A 76 2.00 4.85 -6.04
N ALA A 77 1.36 5.30 -4.97
CA ALA A 77 1.56 6.60 -4.37
C ALA A 77 2.13 6.44 -2.94
N SER A 78 3.31 7.02 -2.71
CA SER A 78 3.98 7.09 -1.42
C SER A 78 4.53 8.51 -1.25
N ASP A 79 4.49 9.02 -0.03
CA ASP A 79 5.12 10.28 0.39
C ASP A 79 6.54 10.09 0.92
N SER A 80 7.01 8.85 1.02
CA SER A 80 8.38 8.50 1.37
C SER A 80 9.32 8.69 0.18
N LEU A 81 10.03 9.82 0.17
CA LEU A 81 11.16 10.04 -0.71
C LEU A 81 12.43 9.48 -0.05
N TYR A 82 12.98 8.42 -0.62
CA TYR A 82 14.32 7.94 -0.24
C TYR A 82 15.34 8.38 -1.29
N ASP A 83 16.36 9.12 -0.86
CA ASP A 83 17.43 9.60 -1.75
C ASP A 83 18.48 8.50 -1.93
N LEU A 84 18.70 8.08 -3.17
CA LEU A 84 19.69 7.07 -3.53
C LEU A 84 21.05 7.69 -3.90
N SER A 85 21.19 9.01 -3.92
CA SER A 85 22.42 9.71 -4.30
C SER A 85 23.52 9.67 -3.23
N GLU A 86 23.23 9.14 -2.04
CA GLU A 86 24.18 8.98 -0.94
C GLU A 86 24.92 7.63 -0.90
N PHE A 87 24.80 6.79 -1.96
CA PHE A 87 25.53 5.51 -2.11
C PHE A 87 26.57 5.53 -3.22
#